data_AF-A0A314KYY0-F1
#
_entry.id   AF-A0A314KYY0-F1
#
_cell.length_a   1.000
_cell.length_b   1.000
_cell.length_c   1.000
_cell.angle_alpha   90.00
_cell.angle_beta   90.00
_cell.angle_gamma   90.00
#
_symmetry.space_group_name_H-M   'P 1'
#
loop_
_entity.id
_entity.type
_entity.pdbx_description
1 polymer ?
#
loop_
_entity_poly.entity_id
_entity_poly.type
_entity_poly.pdbx_seq_one_letter_code
_entity_poly.pdbx_strand_id
1 'polypeptide(L)'
;MKQKMDKPTNNSLNEGLLHVQNQPSSSRFKRKLRSVLLLAILFTLIIVTIVSLLTIFKHKIESKSLSNYPLDAIQTVCWLPNLSENPDSCVNSIASFYYADVNPPPLWLNRDRINPSQILMLSLHASMNELFDLSSSAPETIVLHSNKPKTKSLLKECQGMFKFSLIQLNESLKSLGDDPDEKILATNKLVWDLQSWIGEAQGQVERCIDWLEMTESTVAAEMKRRTRMCQQYMRNSRGILKNVDEIFDIFYPGTGSVFGSLILEFFQYDLYVWFLFLQYLFLFFLFCLILRS
;
A
#
# COMPACT_ATOMS: atom_id res chain seq x y z
N MET A 1 -11.68 102.64 -61.82
CA MET A 1 -12.38 102.24 -63.06
C MET A 1 -11.94 100.81 -63.40
N LYS A 2 -12.89 99.84 -63.38
CA LYS A 2 -12.88 98.50 -64.03
C LYS A 2 -11.69 97.53 -63.74
N GLN A 3 -11.83 96.22 -63.61
CA GLN A 3 -12.97 95.30 -63.73
C GLN A 3 -12.54 93.95 -63.09
N LYS A 4 -13.53 93.24 -62.57
CA LYS A 4 -13.50 91.89 -62.02
C LYS A 4 -13.33 90.83 -63.12
N MET A 5 -12.62 89.73 -62.87
CA MET A 5 -12.91 88.43 -63.50
C MET A 5 -12.34 87.26 -62.67
N ASP A 6 -13.08 86.16 -62.68
CA ASP A 6 -13.20 85.11 -61.65
C ASP A 6 -12.23 83.91 -61.74
N LYS A 7 -12.22 83.17 -60.60
CA LYS A 7 -11.72 81.82 -60.20
C LYS A 7 -11.81 80.68 -61.26
N PRO A 8 -11.10 79.51 -61.11
CA PRO A 8 -11.28 78.50 -60.01
C PRO A 8 -9.97 77.79 -59.52
N THR A 9 -9.75 77.52 -58.22
CA THR A 9 -10.07 76.32 -57.40
C THR A 9 -8.94 75.24 -57.33
N ASN A 10 -8.67 74.75 -56.10
CA ASN A 10 -8.00 73.50 -55.66
C ASN A 10 -6.47 73.45 -55.51
N ASN A 11 -5.93 73.51 -54.28
CA ASN A 11 -5.77 72.35 -53.39
C ASN A 11 -4.84 72.69 -52.21
N SER A 12 -5.37 72.49 -51.01
CA SER A 12 -4.66 72.46 -49.72
C SER A 12 -3.90 71.14 -49.58
N LEU A 13 -2.57 71.19 -49.49
CA LEU A 13 -1.79 70.18 -48.76
C LEU A 13 -0.34 70.69 -48.60
N ASN A 14 -0.01 71.30 -47.47
CA ASN A 14 1.37 71.32 -46.94
C ASN A 14 1.36 71.92 -45.53
N GLU A 15 0.76 71.19 -44.60
CA GLU A 15 1.19 71.18 -43.19
C GLU A 15 1.30 69.72 -42.76
N GLY A 16 2.34 69.06 -43.28
CA GLY A 16 2.78 67.74 -42.86
C GLY A 16 3.81 67.86 -41.74
N LEU A 17 3.27 68.00 -40.53
CA LEU A 17 3.89 67.96 -39.22
C LEU A 17 5.11 67.00 -39.13
N LEU A 18 6.31 67.57 -39.18
CA LEU A 18 7.54 66.95 -38.71
C LEU A 18 7.63 67.19 -37.20
N HIS A 19 6.88 66.43 -36.41
CA HIS A 19 7.11 66.33 -34.97
C HIS A 19 6.68 64.97 -34.43
N VAL A 20 7.66 64.08 -34.36
CA VAL A 20 7.95 63.20 -33.23
C VAL A 20 6.80 63.04 -32.22
N GLN A 21 6.11 61.91 -32.27
CA GLN A 21 5.61 61.28 -31.06
C GLN A 21 6.02 59.82 -31.04
N ASN A 22 7.24 59.63 -30.52
CA ASN A 22 7.74 58.36 -30.04
C ASN A 22 6.69 57.71 -29.12
N GLN A 23 6.35 56.45 -29.43
CA GLN A 23 5.59 55.57 -28.55
C GLN A 23 6.20 55.49 -27.14
N PRO A 24 5.42 55.60 -26.05
CA PRO A 24 5.85 55.17 -24.72
C PRO A 24 5.23 53.83 -24.28
N SER A 25 4.50 53.10 -25.14
CA SER A 25 3.79 51.86 -24.74
C SER A 25 4.67 50.61 -24.64
N SER A 26 5.81 50.55 -25.34
CA SER A 26 6.62 49.31 -25.39
C SER A 26 7.47 49.06 -24.15
N SER A 27 7.90 50.09 -23.42
CA SER A 27 8.83 49.94 -22.27
C SER A 27 8.13 49.42 -21.00
N ARG A 28 6.88 49.82 -20.79
CA ARG A 28 6.06 49.41 -19.64
C ARG A 28 5.58 47.97 -19.76
N PHE A 29 5.18 47.56 -20.97
CA PHE A 29 4.85 46.16 -21.29
C PHE A 29 6.06 45.23 -21.11
N LYS A 30 7.24 45.63 -21.61
CA LYS A 30 8.50 44.88 -21.43
C LYS A 30 8.90 44.73 -19.95
N ARG A 31 8.70 45.76 -19.11
CA ARG A 31 8.95 45.68 -17.66
C ARG A 31 7.99 44.73 -16.94
N LYS A 32 6.69 44.76 -17.28
CA LYS A 32 5.67 43.85 -16.71
C LYS A 32 5.91 42.40 -17.13
N LEU A 33 6.19 42.17 -18.40
CA LEU A 33 6.52 40.85 -18.93
C LEU A 33 7.77 40.26 -18.27
N ARG A 34 8.80 41.08 -18.06
CA ARG A 34 10.01 40.68 -17.32
C ARG A 34 9.70 40.30 -15.87
N SER A 35 8.81 41.03 -15.20
CA SER A 35 8.38 40.72 -13.83
C SER A 35 7.60 39.40 -13.74
N VAL A 36 6.68 39.16 -14.69
CA VAL A 36 5.91 37.90 -14.79
C VAL A 36 6.81 36.71 -15.06
N LEU A 37 7.79 36.86 -15.97
CA LEU A 37 8.76 35.81 -16.27
C LEU A 37 9.62 35.48 -15.06
N LEU A 38 10.11 36.49 -14.33
CA LEU A 38 10.89 36.28 -13.10
C LEU A 38 10.09 35.54 -12.02
N LEU A 39 8.81 35.90 -11.85
CA LEU A 39 7.94 35.26 -10.87
C LEU A 39 7.60 33.81 -11.25
N ALA A 40 7.40 33.54 -12.54
CA ALA A 40 7.23 32.19 -13.06
C ALA A 40 8.47 31.31 -12.84
N ILE A 41 9.66 31.86 -13.11
CA ILE A 41 10.95 31.17 -12.86
C ILE A 41 11.11 30.87 -11.37
N LEU A 42 10.86 31.86 -10.50
CA LEU A 42 10.94 31.67 -9.05
C LEU A 42 10.00 30.58 -8.56
N PHE A 43 8.74 30.58 -9.01
CA PHE A 43 7.75 29.57 -8.62
C PHE A 43 8.15 28.17 -9.09
N THR A 44 8.71 28.06 -10.30
CA THR A 44 9.22 26.79 -10.85
C THR A 44 10.39 26.27 -10.02
N LEU A 45 11.33 27.15 -9.62
CA LEU A 45 12.46 26.78 -8.77
C LEU A 45 12.01 26.28 -7.39
N ILE A 46 10.95 26.87 -6.82
CA ILE A 46 10.38 26.41 -5.55
C ILE A 46 9.77 25.00 -5.70
N ILE A 47 9.00 24.76 -6.77
CA ILE A 47 8.43 23.42 -7.02
C ILE A 47 9.54 22.39 -7.20
N VAL A 48 10.54 22.69 -8.04
CA VAL A 48 11.67 21.77 -8.30
C VAL A 48 12.44 21.46 -7.02
N THR A 49 12.67 22.45 -6.17
CA THR A 49 13.36 22.23 -4.89
C THR A 49 12.53 21.38 -3.93
N ILE A 50 11.23 21.63 -3.79
CA ILE A 50 10.34 20.80 -2.96
C ILE A 50 10.32 19.35 -3.46
N VAL A 51 10.11 19.13 -4.76
CA VAL A 51 10.09 17.79 -5.36
C VAL A 51 11.43 17.09 -5.16
N SER A 52 12.55 17.79 -5.36
CA SER A 52 13.89 17.22 -5.16
C SER A 52 14.14 16.83 -3.70
N LEU A 53 13.66 17.63 -2.75
CA LEU A 53 13.78 17.29 -1.33
C LEU A 53 12.93 16.07 -0.96
N LEU A 54 11.70 15.99 -1.47
CA LEU A 54 10.81 14.86 -1.24
C LEU A 54 11.36 13.56 -1.85
N THR A 55 11.91 13.60 -3.06
CA THR A 55 12.51 12.42 -3.71
C THR A 55 13.74 11.93 -2.95
N ILE A 56 14.62 12.84 -2.52
CA ILE A 56 15.78 12.49 -1.69
C ILE A 56 15.34 11.88 -0.35
N PHE A 57 14.31 12.46 0.29
CA PHE A 57 13.79 11.97 1.55
C PHE A 57 13.17 10.58 1.41
N LYS A 58 12.35 10.34 0.38
CA LYS A 58 11.80 9.03 0.04
C LYS A 58 12.92 8.00 -0.18
N HIS A 59 13.90 8.32 -1.02
CA HIS A 59 15.02 7.41 -1.29
C HIS A 59 15.81 7.06 -0.03
N LYS A 60 15.98 8.02 0.88
CA LYS A 60 16.61 7.81 2.19
C LYS A 60 15.79 6.92 3.12
N ILE A 61 14.46 6.97 3.04
CA ILE A 61 13.57 6.08 3.81
C ILE A 61 13.59 4.67 3.21
N GLU A 62 13.38 4.56 1.89
CA GLU A 62 13.35 3.27 1.18
C GLU A 62 14.67 2.52 1.33
N SER A 63 15.81 3.21 1.26
CA SER A 63 17.13 2.58 1.45
C SER A 63 17.33 2.02 2.87
N LYS A 64 16.58 2.53 3.85
CA LYS A 64 16.59 2.05 5.24
C LYS A 64 15.41 1.12 5.55
N SER A 65 14.54 0.87 4.59
CA SER A 65 13.36 0.05 4.80
C SER A 65 13.78 -1.39 5.06
N LEU A 66 13.14 -1.98 6.07
CA LEU A 66 13.28 -3.39 6.40
C LEU A 66 12.83 -4.31 5.24
N SER A 67 12.03 -3.76 4.31
CA SER A 67 11.58 -4.47 3.12
C SER A 67 12.73 -5.05 2.28
N ASN A 68 13.90 -4.39 2.25
CA ASN A 68 15.07 -4.85 1.49
C ASN A 68 15.83 -6.01 2.18
N TYR A 69 15.41 -6.41 3.37
CA TYR A 69 16.05 -7.46 4.16
C TYR A 69 15.01 -8.51 4.58
N PRO A 70 14.54 -9.38 3.65
CA PRO A 70 13.36 -10.20 3.91
C PRO A 70 13.45 -11.11 5.13
N LEU A 71 14.61 -11.69 5.39
CA LEU A 71 14.86 -12.51 6.57
C LEU A 71 14.76 -11.72 7.86
N ASP A 72 15.47 -10.59 7.92
CA ASP A 72 15.47 -9.71 9.08
C ASP A 72 14.07 -9.13 9.30
N ALA A 73 13.31 -8.89 8.23
CA ALA A 73 11.92 -8.47 8.26
C ALA A 73 11.01 -9.51 8.93
N ILE A 74 11.05 -10.75 8.46
CA ILE A 74 10.26 -11.85 9.04
C ILE A 74 10.66 -12.06 10.51
N GLN A 75 11.95 -12.04 10.81
CA GLN A 75 12.45 -12.19 12.18
C GLN A 75 11.98 -11.06 13.09
N THR A 76 12.11 -9.81 12.65
CA THR A 76 11.70 -8.65 13.46
C THR A 76 10.20 -8.69 13.73
N VAL A 77 9.37 -8.99 12.72
CA VAL A 77 7.91 -9.10 12.89
C VAL A 77 7.57 -10.19 13.90
N CYS A 78 8.11 -11.40 13.74
CA CYS A 78 7.78 -12.51 14.65
C CYS A 78 8.23 -12.26 16.11
N TRP A 79 9.19 -11.35 16.33
CA TRP A 79 9.76 -11.01 17.64
C TRP A 79 9.07 -9.81 18.30
N LEU A 80 8.10 -9.20 17.62
CA LEU A 80 7.31 -8.13 18.22
C LEU A 80 6.59 -8.63 19.49
N PRO A 81 6.57 -7.80 20.56
CA PRO A 81 5.87 -8.14 21.79
C PRO A 81 4.41 -8.51 21.51
N ASN A 82 3.94 -9.59 22.13
CA ASN A 82 2.55 -10.07 22.02
C ASN A 82 2.11 -10.49 20.60
N LEU A 83 3.03 -10.67 19.64
CA LEU A 83 2.68 -11.20 18.31
C LEU A 83 2.63 -12.72 18.29
N SER A 84 3.69 -13.39 18.78
CA SER A 84 3.76 -14.85 18.84
C SER A 84 4.19 -15.35 20.21
N GLU A 85 3.51 -16.38 20.71
CA GLU A 85 3.92 -17.14 21.91
C GLU A 85 5.22 -17.94 21.67
N ASN A 86 5.54 -18.25 20.41
CA ASN A 86 6.75 -18.94 20.01
C ASN A 86 7.33 -18.26 18.75
N PRO A 87 8.19 -17.25 18.92
CA PRO A 87 8.79 -16.51 17.82
C PRO A 87 9.55 -17.43 16.85
N ASP A 88 10.36 -18.38 17.32
CA ASP A 88 11.08 -19.33 16.47
C ASP A 88 10.15 -20.13 15.56
N SER A 89 9.03 -20.60 16.10
CA SER A 89 8.02 -21.27 15.29
C SER A 89 7.37 -20.33 14.27
N CYS A 90 7.16 -19.06 14.61
CA CYS A 90 6.66 -18.05 13.68
C CYS A 90 7.63 -17.84 12.50
N VAL A 91 8.91 -17.57 12.78
CA VAL A 91 9.94 -17.41 11.73
C VAL A 91 10.01 -18.64 10.85
N ASN A 92 10.14 -19.83 11.44
CA ASN A 92 10.28 -21.06 10.66
C ASN A 92 9.04 -21.33 9.79
N SER A 93 7.85 -21.05 10.31
CA SER A 93 6.60 -21.22 9.56
C SER A 93 6.51 -20.28 8.37
N ILE A 94 6.95 -19.03 8.48
CA ILE A 94 6.88 -18.05 7.40
C ILE A 94 8.04 -18.23 6.41
N ALA A 95 9.26 -18.40 6.93
CA ALA A 95 10.47 -18.57 6.14
C ALA A 95 10.42 -19.84 5.27
N SER A 96 9.79 -20.92 5.74
CA SER A 96 9.65 -22.15 4.94
C SER A 96 8.85 -21.93 3.64
N PHE A 97 7.79 -21.13 3.68
CA PHE A 97 7.05 -20.73 2.47
C PHE A 97 7.80 -19.66 1.68
N TYR A 98 8.48 -18.75 2.36
CA TYR A 98 9.30 -17.74 1.69
C TYR A 98 10.41 -18.37 0.86
N TYR A 99 11.04 -19.46 1.30
CA TYR A 99 12.10 -20.14 0.56
C TYR A 99 11.66 -21.37 -0.21
N ALA A 100 10.38 -21.75 -0.14
CA ALA A 100 9.86 -22.90 -0.87
C ALA A 100 10.31 -22.81 -2.33
N ASP A 101 11.06 -23.81 -2.78
CA ASP A 101 11.66 -23.90 -4.12
C ASP A 101 10.56 -24.29 -5.12
N VAL A 102 9.59 -23.40 -5.28
CA VAL A 102 8.54 -23.49 -6.27
C VAL A 102 9.06 -22.76 -7.50
N ASN A 103 9.27 -23.48 -8.59
CA ASN A 103 9.75 -22.92 -9.86
C ASN A 103 8.62 -22.98 -10.90
N PRO A 104 8.11 -21.82 -11.37
CA PRO A 104 8.45 -20.45 -10.98
C PRO A 104 7.86 -20.06 -9.60
N PRO A 105 8.46 -19.10 -8.88
CA PRO A 105 7.89 -18.58 -7.64
C PRO A 105 6.51 -17.98 -7.92
N PRO A 106 5.62 -17.91 -6.90
CA PRO A 106 4.35 -17.20 -7.05
C PRO A 106 4.61 -15.78 -7.56
N LEU A 107 3.80 -15.31 -8.50
CA LEU A 107 3.99 -14.03 -9.19
C LEU A 107 4.10 -12.84 -8.22
N TRP A 108 3.45 -12.95 -7.06
CA TRP A 108 3.46 -11.94 -5.99
C TRP A 108 4.65 -11.98 -5.04
N LEU A 109 5.46 -13.03 -5.08
CA LEU A 109 6.56 -13.21 -4.13
C LEU A 109 7.89 -12.82 -4.76
N ASN A 110 8.30 -11.58 -4.51
CA ASN A 110 9.64 -11.11 -4.83
C ASN A 110 10.65 -11.63 -3.78
N ARG A 111 11.75 -12.23 -4.23
CA ARG A 111 12.80 -12.76 -3.33
C ARG A 111 13.82 -11.69 -2.88
N ASP A 112 13.77 -10.50 -3.46
CA ASP A 112 14.65 -9.38 -3.10
C ASP A 112 14.02 -8.43 -2.10
N ARG A 113 12.68 -8.43 -2.01
CA ARG A 113 11.91 -7.55 -1.13
C ARG A 113 10.70 -8.24 -0.56
N ILE A 114 10.36 -7.89 0.67
CA ILE A 114 9.13 -8.33 1.31
C ILE A 114 8.40 -7.14 1.92
N ASN A 115 7.08 -7.15 1.93
CA ASN A 115 6.25 -6.14 2.60
C ASN A 115 5.39 -6.78 3.70
N PRO A 116 4.78 -5.98 4.60
CA PRO A 116 3.94 -6.50 5.69
C PRO A 116 2.78 -7.40 5.21
N SER A 117 2.16 -7.06 4.09
CA SER A 117 1.05 -7.82 3.51
C SER A 117 1.49 -9.21 3.01
N GLN A 118 2.66 -9.30 2.41
CA GLN A 118 3.27 -10.57 1.99
C GLN A 118 3.65 -11.44 3.19
N ILE A 119 4.13 -10.86 4.30
CA ILE A 119 4.37 -11.61 5.55
C ILE A 119 3.06 -12.19 6.08
N LEU A 120 1.97 -11.43 6.08
CA LEU A 120 0.65 -11.93 6.46
C LEU A 120 0.19 -13.07 5.54
N MET A 121 0.33 -12.93 4.22
CA MET A 121 -0.03 -13.98 3.26
C MET A 121 0.76 -15.27 3.50
N LEU A 122 2.07 -15.18 3.73
CA LEU A 122 2.90 -16.34 4.06
C LEU A 122 2.47 -17.01 5.37
N SER A 123 2.13 -16.22 6.40
CA SER A 123 1.59 -16.72 7.67
C SER A 123 0.23 -17.43 7.49
N LEU A 124 -0.63 -16.91 6.62
CA LEU A 124 -1.90 -17.55 6.25
C LEU A 124 -1.66 -18.86 5.49
N HIS A 125 -0.73 -18.90 4.54
CA HIS A 125 -0.35 -20.12 3.84
C HIS A 125 0.19 -21.19 4.78
N ALA A 126 1.01 -20.84 5.77
CA ALA A 126 1.47 -21.77 6.79
C ALA A 126 0.30 -22.39 7.57
N SER A 127 -0.68 -21.57 7.94
CA SER A 127 -1.90 -22.02 8.62
C SER A 127 -2.72 -22.96 7.73
N MET A 128 -2.92 -22.61 6.46
CA MET A 128 -3.68 -23.39 5.50
C MET A 128 -3.03 -24.72 5.16
N ASN A 129 -1.70 -24.77 5.03
CA ASN A 129 -1.00 -26.01 4.70
C ASN A 129 -1.19 -27.08 5.77
N GLU A 130 -0.99 -26.71 7.05
CA GLU A 130 -1.23 -27.65 8.16
C GLU A 130 -2.71 -28.08 8.21
N LEU A 131 -3.63 -27.15 7.96
CA LEU A 131 -5.05 -27.42 7.98
C LEU A 131 -5.52 -28.27 6.80
N PHE A 132 -4.93 -28.08 5.62
CA PHE A 132 -5.18 -28.88 4.43
C PHE A 132 -4.80 -30.33 4.70
N ASP A 133 -3.61 -30.57 5.25
CA ASP A 133 -3.16 -31.90 5.63
C ASP A 133 -4.12 -32.53 6.67
N LEU A 134 -4.57 -31.76 7.66
CA LEU A 134 -5.54 -32.23 8.66
C LEU A 134 -6.92 -32.51 8.08
N SER A 135 -7.32 -31.82 7.00
CA SER A 135 -8.63 -32.00 6.37
C SER A 135 -8.67 -33.16 5.37
N SER A 136 -7.52 -33.48 4.75
CA SER A 136 -7.40 -34.37 3.59
C SER A 136 -6.72 -35.70 3.90
N SER A 137 -5.66 -35.72 4.71
CA SER A 137 -4.79 -36.91 4.89
C SER A 137 -4.89 -37.54 6.28
N ALA A 138 -5.04 -36.71 7.32
CA ALA A 138 -5.09 -37.18 8.69
C ALA A 138 -6.35 -38.02 8.98
N PRO A 139 -7.58 -37.65 8.60
CA PRO A 139 -8.77 -38.36 9.06
C PRO A 139 -8.89 -39.76 8.44
N GLU A 140 -8.57 -39.98 7.17
CA GLU A 140 -8.80 -41.30 6.54
C GLU A 140 -7.87 -42.37 7.09
N THR A 141 -6.58 -42.08 7.19
CA THR A 141 -5.59 -43.01 7.77
C THR A 141 -5.85 -43.25 9.26
N ILE A 142 -6.20 -42.20 10.01
CA ILE A 142 -6.40 -42.25 11.47
C ILE A 142 -7.76 -42.86 11.85
N VAL A 143 -8.83 -42.59 11.09
CA VAL A 143 -10.17 -43.16 11.30
C VAL A 143 -10.18 -44.66 10.99
N LEU A 144 -9.38 -45.11 10.02
CA LEU A 144 -9.20 -46.55 9.73
C LEU A 144 -8.51 -47.29 10.89
N HIS A 145 -7.61 -46.64 11.62
CA HIS A 145 -6.86 -47.23 12.74
C HIS A 145 -7.60 -47.18 14.08
N SER A 146 -8.65 -46.35 14.20
CA SER A 146 -9.43 -46.27 15.44
C SER A 146 -10.53 -47.32 15.46
N ASN A 147 -10.52 -48.24 16.42
CA ASN A 147 -11.61 -49.21 16.59
C ASN A 147 -12.81 -48.66 17.40
N LYS A 148 -12.73 -47.44 17.93
CA LYS A 148 -13.76 -46.84 18.80
C LYS A 148 -14.73 -45.96 17.97
N PRO A 149 -16.03 -46.31 17.89
CA PRO A 149 -17.02 -45.53 17.13
C PRO A 149 -17.11 -44.05 17.54
N LYS A 150 -17.01 -43.76 18.85
CA LYS A 150 -17.01 -42.39 19.39
C LYS A 150 -15.86 -41.56 18.85
N THR A 151 -14.64 -42.12 18.80
CA THR A 151 -13.47 -41.45 18.24
C THR A 151 -13.62 -41.20 16.74
N LYS A 152 -14.20 -42.15 15.99
CA LYS A 152 -14.47 -41.95 14.54
C LYS A 152 -15.44 -40.80 14.28
N SER A 153 -16.54 -40.72 15.04
CA SER A 153 -17.53 -39.64 14.90
C SER A 153 -16.88 -38.27 15.14
N LEU A 154 -16.12 -38.15 16.23
CA LEU A 154 -15.45 -36.92 16.61
C LEU A 154 -14.44 -36.46 15.57
N LEU A 155 -13.61 -37.38 15.04
CA LEU A 155 -12.65 -37.05 13.99
C LEU A 155 -13.35 -36.54 12.71
N LYS A 156 -14.52 -37.10 12.37
CA LYS A 156 -15.33 -36.64 11.24
C LYS A 156 -15.88 -35.24 11.47
N GLU A 157 -16.31 -34.92 12.69
CA GLU A 157 -16.79 -33.57 13.01
C GLU A 157 -15.64 -32.55 12.98
N CYS A 158 -14.46 -32.89 13.53
CA CYS A 158 -13.24 -32.10 13.39
C CYS A 158 -12.88 -31.84 11.92
N GLN A 159 -13.03 -32.84 11.04
CA GLN A 159 -12.81 -32.65 9.60
C GLN A 159 -13.74 -31.58 9.00
N GLY A 160 -15.00 -31.52 9.43
CA GLY A 160 -15.93 -30.46 9.06
C GLY A 160 -15.45 -29.08 9.53
N MET A 161 -14.97 -29.00 10.76
CA MET A 161 -14.40 -27.76 11.34
C MET A 161 -13.15 -27.28 10.58
N PHE A 162 -12.28 -28.20 10.16
CA PHE A 162 -11.10 -27.85 9.37
C PHE A 162 -11.46 -27.37 7.97
N LYS A 163 -12.44 -28.01 7.31
CA LYS A 163 -12.95 -27.55 6.00
C LYS A 163 -13.54 -26.15 6.08
N PHE A 164 -14.36 -25.88 7.11
CA PHE A 164 -14.87 -24.53 7.36
C PHE A 164 -13.73 -23.53 7.56
N SER A 165 -12.75 -23.90 8.40
CA SER A 165 -11.60 -23.04 8.70
C SER A 165 -10.77 -22.73 7.44
N LEU A 166 -10.59 -23.71 6.54
CA LEU A 166 -9.93 -23.51 5.25
C LEU A 166 -10.67 -22.51 4.38
N ILE A 167 -12.01 -22.57 4.35
CA ILE A 167 -12.83 -21.62 3.59
C ILE A 167 -12.57 -20.20 4.11
N GLN A 168 -12.64 -19.97 5.43
CA GLN A 168 -12.41 -18.65 6.01
C GLN A 168 -10.99 -18.12 5.76
N LEU A 169 -9.96 -18.96 5.87
CA LEU A 169 -8.58 -18.57 5.55
C LEU A 169 -8.41 -18.25 4.06
N ASN A 170 -9.10 -18.99 3.19
CA ASN A 170 -9.07 -18.74 1.75
C ASN A 170 -9.80 -17.44 1.37
N GLU A 171 -10.92 -17.11 2.01
CA GLU A 171 -11.57 -15.79 1.85
C GLU A 171 -10.66 -14.64 2.35
N SER A 172 -9.88 -14.90 3.40
CA SER A 172 -8.87 -13.95 3.88
C SER A 172 -7.79 -13.71 2.83
N LEU A 173 -7.25 -14.77 2.21
CA LEU A 173 -6.28 -14.64 1.11
C LEU A 173 -6.86 -13.93 -0.10
N LYS A 174 -8.08 -14.28 -0.54
CA LYS A 174 -8.73 -13.61 -1.68
C LYS A 174 -8.89 -12.12 -1.46
N SER A 175 -9.15 -11.70 -0.23
CA SER A 175 -9.32 -10.28 0.12
C SER A 175 -8.01 -9.51 0.14
N LEU A 176 -6.87 -10.21 0.26
CA LEU A 176 -5.54 -9.63 0.08
C LEU A 176 -5.15 -9.50 -1.40
N GLY A 177 -5.87 -10.16 -2.30
CA GLY A 177 -5.62 -10.13 -3.74
C GLY A 177 -4.42 -10.98 -4.16
N ASP A 178 -4.19 -11.02 -5.47
CA ASP A 178 -3.14 -11.85 -6.08
C ASP A 178 -1.74 -11.25 -5.94
N ASP A 179 -1.62 -9.93 -5.71
CA ASP A 179 -0.38 -9.20 -5.44
C ASP A 179 -0.67 -8.13 -4.36
N PRO A 180 -0.47 -8.45 -3.07
CA PRO A 180 -0.89 -7.57 -2.01
C PRO A 180 0.05 -6.36 -1.94
N ASP A 181 -0.47 -5.21 -2.40
CA ASP A 181 0.17 -3.92 -2.19
C ASP A 181 0.43 -3.70 -0.69
N GLU A 182 1.49 -2.98 -0.35
CA GLU A 182 1.78 -2.60 1.04
C GLU A 182 0.59 -1.85 1.65
N LYS A 183 -0.19 -1.15 0.84
CA LYS A 183 -1.29 -0.29 1.29
C LYS A 183 -2.54 -1.04 1.67
N ILE A 184 -2.66 -2.31 1.30
CA ILE A 184 -3.91 -3.05 1.48
C ILE A 184 -4.27 -3.17 2.97
N LEU A 185 -3.26 -3.35 3.83
CA LEU A 185 -3.41 -3.42 5.28
C LEU A 185 -3.63 -2.05 5.96
N ALA A 186 -3.55 -0.94 5.22
CA ALA A 186 -3.91 0.38 5.75
C ALA A 186 -5.43 0.55 5.94
N THR A 187 -6.22 -0.34 5.37
CA THR A 187 -7.68 -0.24 5.44
C THR A 187 -8.18 -0.91 6.72
N ASN A 188 -8.56 -0.10 7.71
CA ASN A 188 -9.12 -0.59 8.98
C ASN A 188 -10.26 -1.61 8.80
N LYS A 189 -11.13 -1.38 7.80
CA LYS A 189 -12.21 -2.32 7.48
C LYS A 189 -11.68 -3.69 7.06
N LEU A 190 -10.69 -3.72 6.14
CA LEU A 190 -10.11 -4.98 5.69
C LEU A 190 -9.40 -5.70 6.84
N VAL A 191 -8.60 -4.99 7.64
CA VAL A 191 -7.95 -5.57 8.81
C VAL A 191 -8.98 -6.19 9.76
N TRP A 192 -10.12 -5.52 9.99
CA TRP A 192 -11.21 -6.04 10.80
C TRP A 192 -11.86 -7.29 10.18
N ASP A 193 -12.14 -7.28 8.87
CA ASP A 193 -12.71 -8.42 8.14
C ASP A 193 -11.78 -9.64 8.22
N LEU A 194 -10.48 -9.45 8.00
CA LEU A 194 -9.44 -10.48 8.12
C LEU A 194 -9.35 -11.02 9.55
N GLN A 195 -9.35 -10.16 10.56
CA GLN A 195 -9.36 -10.58 11.97
C GLN A 195 -10.60 -11.40 12.32
N SER A 196 -11.75 -11.05 11.73
CA SER A 196 -13.00 -11.77 11.91
C SER A 196 -12.94 -13.18 11.32
N TRP A 197 -12.62 -13.31 10.03
CA TRP A 197 -12.55 -14.62 9.36
C TRP A 197 -11.51 -15.55 9.98
N ILE A 198 -10.31 -15.04 10.27
CA ILE A 198 -9.27 -15.84 10.93
C ILE A 198 -9.68 -16.18 12.37
N GLY A 199 -10.37 -15.27 13.07
CA GLY A 199 -10.92 -15.52 14.41
C GLY A 199 -11.98 -16.63 14.41
N GLU A 200 -12.87 -16.65 13.44
CA GLU A 200 -13.87 -17.71 13.28
C GLU A 200 -13.23 -19.06 12.94
N ALA A 201 -12.25 -19.08 12.03
CA ALA A 201 -11.46 -20.28 11.72
C ALA A 201 -10.76 -20.82 12.98
N GLN A 202 -10.07 -19.94 13.71
CA GLN A 202 -9.40 -20.29 14.95
C GLN A 202 -10.38 -20.86 16.00
N GLY A 203 -11.59 -20.29 16.13
CA GLY A 203 -12.61 -20.78 17.06
C GLY A 203 -13.13 -22.18 16.73
N GLN A 204 -13.10 -22.59 15.46
CA GLN A 204 -13.47 -23.94 15.04
C GLN A 204 -12.34 -24.94 15.32
N VAL A 205 -11.09 -24.54 15.05
CA VAL A 205 -9.90 -25.32 15.40
C VAL A 205 -9.82 -25.55 16.91
N GLU A 206 -10.10 -24.53 17.72
CA GLU A 206 -10.12 -24.65 19.18
C GLU A 206 -11.20 -25.63 19.66
N ARG A 207 -12.43 -25.54 19.12
CA ARG A 207 -13.50 -26.48 19.46
C ARG A 207 -13.13 -27.93 19.15
N CYS A 208 -12.39 -28.18 18.06
CA CYS A 208 -11.87 -29.52 17.79
C CYS A 208 -10.82 -29.96 18.82
N ILE A 209 -9.92 -29.07 19.26
CA ILE A 209 -8.94 -29.36 20.32
C ILE A 209 -9.66 -29.77 21.62
N ASP A 210 -10.67 -29.01 22.01
CA ASP A 210 -11.48 -29.28 23.21
C ASP A 210 -12.13 -30.66 23.14
N TRP A 211 -12.70 -31.03 21.98
CA TRP A 211 -13.30 -32.34 21.79
C TRP A 211 -12.27 -33.46 21.83
N LEU A 212 -11.13 -33.28 21.17
CA LEU A 212 -10.04 -34.26 21.17
C LEU A 212 -9.48 -34.48 22.59
N GLU A 213 -9.50 -33.46 23.45
CA GLU A 213 -9.10 -33.57 24.85
C GLU A 213 -10.01 -34.50 25.68
N MET A 214 -11.29 -34.56 25.33
CA MET A 214 -12.25 -35.46 26.00
C MET A 214 -12.14 -36.93 25.53
N THR A 215 -11.14 -37.25 24.69
CA THR A 215 -10.99 -38.58 24.07
C THR A 215 -9.62 -39.20 24.36
N GLU A 216 -9.63 -40.28 25.14
CA GLU A 216 -8.43 -41.07 25.43
C GLU A 216 -8.11 -42.07 24.30
N SER A 217 -7.37 -41.58 23.31
CA SER A 217 -6.84 -42.37 22.19
C SER A 217 -5.53 -41.75 21.68
N THR A 218 -4.55 -42.59 21.33
CA THR A 218 -3.26 -42.15 20.73
C THR A 218 -3.47 -41.38 19.43
N VAL A 219 -4.45 -41.84 18.64
CA VAL A 219 -4.96 -41.19 17.44
C VAL A 219 -5.48 -39.77 17.72
N ALA A 220 -6.26 -39.60 18.79
CA ALA A 220 -6.80 -38.29 19.17
C ALA A 220 -5.69 -37.37 19.69
N ALA A 221 -4.70 -37.92 20.40
CA ALA A 221 -3.54 -37.18 20.88
C ALA A 221 -2.67 -36.63 19.74
N GLU A 222 -2.40 -37.44 18.71
CA GLU A 222 -1.63 -36.97 17.54
C GLU A 222 -2.41 -35.91 16.75
N MET A 223 -3.72 -36.13 16.53
CA MET A 223 -4.57 -35.14 15.88
C MET A 223 -4.54 -33.81 16.64
N LYS A 224 -4.70 -33.87 17.98
CA LYS A 224 -4.66 -32.70 18.86
C LYS A 224 -3.33 -31.95 18.76
N ARG A 225 -2.21 -32.67 18.73
CA ARG A 225 -0.87 -32.09 18.58
C ARG A 225 -0.76 -31.28 17.29
N ARG A 226 -1.19 -31.85 16.16
CA ARG A 226 -1.18 -31.16 14.86
C ARG A 226 -2.16 -30.00 14.81
N THR A 227 -3.37 -30.17 15.35
CA THR A 227 -4.38 -29.10 15.43
C THR A 227 -3.88 -27.90 16.23
N ARG A 228 -3.13 -28.12 17.33
CA ARG A 228 -2.46 -27.04 18.09
C ARG A 228 -1.41 -26.30 17.28
N MET A 229 -0.64 -26.97 16.42
CA MET A 229 0.31 -26.30 15.52
C MET A 229 -0.43 -25.38 14.53
N CYS A 230 -1.51 -25.85 13.93
CA CYS A 230 -2.35 -25.03 13.06
C CYS A 230 -2.91 -23.81 13.81
N GLN A 231 -3.39 -24.02 15.03
CA GLN A 231 -3.86 -22.93 15.88
C GLN A 231 -2.78 -21.89 16.15
N GLN A 232 -1.54 -22.32 16.43
CA GLN A 232 -0.41 -21.42 16.65
C GLN A 232 -0.14 -20.57 15.40
N TYR A 233 -0.17 -21.15 14.20
CA TYR A 233 0.02 -20.40 12.96
C TYR A 233 -1.11 -19.39 12.71
N MET A 234 -2.37 -19.75 13.01
CA MET A 234 -3.48 -18.80 12.94
C MET A 234 -3.32 -17.65 13.95
N ARG A 235 -2.80 -17.93 15.15
CA ARG A 235 -2.47 -16.89 16.15
C ARG A 235 -1.40 -15.94 15.64
N ASN A 236 -0.36 -16.43 14.96
CA ASN A 236 0.66 -15.59 14.33
C ASN A 236 0.03 -14.62 13.31
N SER A 237 -0.85 -15.12 12.42
CA SER A 237 -1.55 -14.29 11.43
C SER A 237 -2.41 -13.20 12.09
N ARG A 238 -3.11 -13.52 13.18
CA ARG A 238 -3.87 -12.50 13.96
C ARG A 238 -2.95 -11.55 14.71
N GLY A 239 -1.81 -12.02 15.20
CA GLY A 239 -0.79 -11.21 15.85
C GLY A 239 -0.25 -10.14 14.89
N ILE A 240 0.04 -10.53 13.64
CA ILE A 240 0.42 -9.60 12.58
C ILE A 240 -0.67 -8.54 12.38
N LEU A 241 -1.94 -8.96 12.23
CA LEU A 241 -3.07 -8.04 12.03
C LEU A 241 -3.32 -7.09 13.21
N LYS A 242 -3.00 -7.49 14.44
CA LYS A 242 -3.17 -6.64 15.63
C LYS A 242 -2.06 -5.60 15.77
N ASN A 243 -0.88 -5.90 15.25
CA ASN A 243 0.30 -5.06 15.35
C ASN A 243 0.65 -4.40 14.01
N VAL A 244 -0.33 -4.24 13.10
CA VAL A 244 -0.12 -3.66 11.77
C VAL A 244 0.61 -2.33 11.88
N ASP A 245 0.13 -1.38 12.69
CA ASP A 245 0.75 -0.06 12.80
C ASP A 245 2.23 -0.13 13.22
N GLU A 246 2.55 -0.95 14.23
CA GLU A 246 3.92 -1.17 14.70
C GLU A 246 4.80 -1.83 13.63
N ILE A 247 4.24 -2.79 12.87
CA ILE A 247 4.93 -3.42 11.74
C ILE A 247 5.24 -2.38 10.65
N PHE A 248 4.31 -1.50 10.31
CA PHE A 248 4.59 -0.45 9.32
C PHE A 248 5.65 0.54 9.83
N ASP A 249 5.66 0.85 11.13
CA ASP A 249 6.66 1.73 11.72
C ASP A 249 8.09 1.18 11.64
N ILE A 250 8.27 -0.12 11.89
CA ILE A 250 9.59 -0.76 11.76
C ILE A 250 10.01 -0.93 10.29
N PHE A 251 9.07 -1.11 9.37
CA PHE A 251 9.36 -1.24 7.94
C PHE A 251 9.74 0.09 7.30
N TYR A 252 9.13 1.19 7.77
CA TYR A 252 9.29 2.52 7.18
C TYR A 252 9.62 3.55 8.25
N PRO A 253 10.83 3.47 8.85
CA PRO A 253 11.21 4.34 9.95
C PRO A 253 11.26 5.81 9.50
N GLY A 254 10.48 6.67 10.17
CA GLY A 254 10.43 8.10 9.92
C GLY A 254 9.21 8.59 9.16
N THR A 255 8.31 7.71 8.72
CA THR A 255 6.99 8.11 8.19
C THR A 255 5.92 8.18 9.29
N GLY A 256 6.07 7.41 10.37
CA GLY A 256 5.23 7.51 11.57
C GLY A 256 3.79 7.06 11.34
N SER A 257 3.58 5.75 11.22
CA SER A 257 2.38 4.98 10.90
C SER A 257 2.16 4.70 9.42
N VAL A 258 1.27 3.74 9.15
CA VAL A 258 0.73 3.41 7.83
C VAL A 258 0.28 4.67 7.07
N PHE A 259 -0.34 5.61 7.78
CA PHE A 259 -0.78 6.90 7.23
C PHE A 259 0.39 7.74 6.76
N GLY A 260 1.53 7.73 7.45
CA GLY A 260 2.71 8.48 7.06
C GLY A 260 3.32 8.04 5.73
N SER A 261 3.40 6.72 5.50
CA SER A 261 3.91 6.17 4.23
C SER A 261 2.97 6.54 3.08
N LEU A 262 1.66 6.34 3.28
CA LEU A 262 0.62 6.72 2.33
C LEU A 262 0.64 8.22 2.02
N ILE A 263 0.83 9.05 3.03
CA ILE A 263 0.87 10.51 2.91
C ILE A 263 2.07 10.95 2.05
N LEU A 264 3.25 10.34 2.23
CA LEU A 264 4.43 10.63 1.40
C LEU A 264 4.23 10.29 -0.07
N GLU A 265 3.57 9.17 -0.35
CA GLU A 265 3.28 8.77 -1.74
C GLU A 265 2.16 9.59 -2.38
N PHE A 266 1.08 9.87 -1.63
CA PHE A 266 -0.02 10.73 -2.05
C PHE A 266 0.47 12.16 -2.32
N PHE A 267 1.34 12.68 -1.45
CA PHE A 267 1.97 13.99 -1.65
C PHE A 267 3.02 14.02 -2.77
N GLN A 268 3.39 12.91 -3.39
CA GLN A 268 4.33 12.97 -4.51
C GLN A 268 3.61 13.10 -5.85
N TYR A 269 2.56 12.31 -6.08
CA TYR A 269 1.86 12.29 -7.37
C TYR A 269 0.76 13.34 -7.44
N ASP A 270 -0.15 13.37 -6.45
CA ASP A 270 -1.27 14.32 -6.47
C ASP A 270 -0.77 15.75 -6.22
N LEU A 271 0.18 15.94 -5.31
CA LEU A 271 0.77 17.27 -5.08
C LEU A 271 1.50 17.80 -6.33
N TYR A 272 2.14 16.92 -7.12
CA TYR A 272 2.78 17.33 -8.37
C TYR A 272 1.74 17.79 -9.40
N VAL A 273 0.66 17.03 -9.56
CA VAL A 273 -0.47 17.41 -10.44
C VAL A 273 -1.11 18.72 -9.95
N TRP A 274 -1.33 18.86 -8.65
CA TRP A 274 -1.85 20.07 -8.03
C TRP A 274 -0.92 21.27 -8.21
N PHE A 275 0.38 21.11 -8.02
CA PHE A 275 1.36 22.18 -8.21
C PHE A 275 1.46 22.60 -9.68
N LEU A 276 1.43 21.67 -10.62
CA LEU A 276 1.37 21.97 -12.05
C LEU A 276 0.08 22.72 -12.41
N PHE A 277 -1.05 22.31 -11.84
CA PHE A 277 -2.33 22.98 -12.03
C PHE A 277 -2.33 24.41 -11.45
N LEU A 278 -1.84 24.58 -10.22
CA LEU A 278 -1.65 25.88 -9.57
C LEU A 278 -0.70 26.79 -10.37
N GLN A 279 0.41 26.23 -10.87
CA GLN A 279 1.35 26.93 -11.74
C GLN A 279 0.68 27.38 -13.03
N TYR A 280 -0.14 26.52 -13.64
CA TYR A 280 -0.88 26.86 -14.85
C TYR A 280 -1.91 27.96 -14.62
N LEU A 281 -2.72 27.87 -13.55
CA LEU A 281 -3.69 28.90 -13.17
C LEU A 281 -3.00 30.23 -12.86
N PHE A 282 -1.86 30.20 -12.18
CA PHE A 282 -1.08 31.39 -11.88
C PHE A 282 -0.53 32.05 -13.15
N LEU A 283 0.04 31.27 -14.08
CA LEU A 283 0.50 31.76 -15.37
C LEU A 283 -0.65 32.35 -16.21
N PHE A 284 -1.81 31.70 -16.22
CA PHE A 284 -3.01 32.19 -16.88
C PHE A 284 -3.48 33.52 -16.29
N PHE A 285 -3.53 33.63 -14.96
CA PHE A 285 -3.87 34.88 -14.27
C PHE A 285 -2.91 36.01 -14.61
N LEU A 286 -1.60 35.75 -14.58
CA LEU A 286 -0.58 36.73 -14.95
C LEU A 286 -0.69 37.15 -16.42
N PHE A 287 -1.02 36.23 -17.32
CA PHE A 287 -1.28 36.52 -18.73
C PHE A 287 -2.52 37.42 -18.92
N CYS A 288 -3.62 37.13 -18.22
CA CYS A 288 -4.81 37.98 -18.22
C CYS A 288 -4.51 39.40 -17.69
N LEU A 289 -3.69 39.54 -16.64
CA LEU A 289 -3.27 40.85 -16.12
C LEU A 289 -2.41 41.65 -17.11
N ILE A 290 -1.61 40.96 -17.94
CA ILE A 290 -0.85 41.60 -19.02
C ILE A 290 -1.78 42.08 -20.14
N LEU A 291 -2.77 41.28 -20.55
CA LEU A 291 -3.70 41.63 -21.62
C LEU A 291 -4.70 42.73 -21.25
N ARG A 292 -5.07 42.85 -19.97
CA ARG A 292 -6.01 43.86 -19.48
C ARG A 292 -5.40 45.28 -19.37
N SER A 293 -4.08 45.43 -19.51
CA SER A 293 -3.36 46.69 -19.24
C SER A 293 -2.71 47.31 -20.47
#